data_AF-A0A1F2T4M1-F1
#
_entry.id   AF-A0A1F2T4M1-F1
#
_cell.length_a   1.000
_cell.length_b   1.000
_cell.length_c   1.000
_cell.angle_alpha   90.00
_cell.angle_beta   90.00
_cell.angle_gamma   90.00
#
_symmetry.space_group_name_H-M   'P 1'
#
loop_
_entity.id
_entity.type
_entity.pdbx_description
1 polymer ?
#
loop_
_entity_poly.entity_id
_entity_poly.type
_entity_poly.pdbx_seq_one_letter_code
_entity_poly.pdbx_strand_id
1 'polypeptide(L)'
;MKHPLALCVVLTLASPAAAAAQGALRPDADPRIETLVASISSERLRQLLATLVSFGTRSTLSDTSSPTRGIGAARQWMLDELRRSSPRLQVSVDTHRIAAQGRITREVEIRNVMAVLPGRSSRRIYVTAHYDSLNIPGQTGGVTRPVPPPAGFDAMAQPGQDYDVDAPGANDDGSGTVLMMELARRFAESGVEFDATLVFIGWAGEEQGLIGSFAHARRLAAGKVTVEAVFNNDIVGNVRGGGGATDSGSVRVYSEGPEDSMSRSLARYVQKVSAAYLPAHRIRLLARQDRFGRGSDHQSFNDVGYPAIVFREANENYGKQHSANDTIDGVDFEYLAQNARANAAAVASLALAPPAPVVVSERGQPLLGREPSGYDAALRWSASPGAVAYRVYWRDAWAVDWQHQQLVGHVTQFGLPGLSIDNVVIGVSAVGADGHESLVRAYVTSPRRLPDLKLAP
;
A
#
# COMPACT_ATOMS: atom_id res chain seq x y z
N MET A 1 45.13 38.97 -57.15
CA MET A 1 44.73 38.62 -55.77
C MET A 1 43.26 38.22 -55.76
N LYS A 2 42.96 36.94 -56.03
CA LYS A 2 41.64 36.31 -55.87
C LYS A 2 41.87 34.82 -55.65
N HIS A 3 41.75 34.35 -54.42
CA HIS A 3 41.63 32.93 -54.10
C HIS A 3 40.15 32.64 -53.84
N PRO A 4 39.54 31.59 -54.43
CA PRO A 4 38.19 31.17 -54.06
C PRO A 4 38.27 30.31 -52.80
N LEU A 5 37.39 30.59 -51.83
CA LEU A 5 37.15 29.73 -50.68
C LEU A 5 36.43 28.46 -51.16
N ALA A 6 37.05 27.29 -50.99
CA ALA A 6 36.38 26.01 -51.12
C ALA A 6 35.63 25.69 -49.81
N LEU A 7 34.31 25.65 -49.88
CA LEU A 7 33.43 25.23 -48.79
C LEU A 7 33.38 23.69 -48.79
N CYS A 8 34.16 23.04 -47.93
CA CYS A 8 34.02 21.61 -47.66
C CYS A 8 32.74 21.37 -46.84
N VAL A 9 31.67 20.96 -47.50
CA VAL A 9 30.49 20.37 -46.85
C VAL A 9 30.84 18.92 -46.50
N VAL A 10 31.13 18.66 -45.23
CA VAL A 10 31.20 17.30 -44.70
C VAL A 10 29.77 16.83 -44.47
N LEU A 11 29.23 16.06 -45.42
CA LEU A 11 27.99 15.29 -45.23
C LEU A 11 28.29 14.11 -44.29
N THR A 12 27.96 14.27 -43.01
CA THR A 12 27.84 13.13 -42.09
C THR A 12 26.55 12.38 -42.43
N LEU A 13 26.68 11.31 -43.21
CA LEU A 13 25.64 10.30 -43.37
C LEU A 13 25.45 9.61 -42.02
N ALA A 14 24.41 10.01 -41.27
CA ALA A 14 23.96 9.28 -40.10
C ALA A 14 23.35 7.95 -40.55
N SER A 15 24.07 6.86 -40.34
CA SER A 15 23.56 5.50 -40.54
C SER A 15 22.33 5.26 -39.66
N PRO A 16 21.18 4.83 -40.21
CA PRO A 16 20.01 4.45 -39.43
C PRO A 16 20.18 2.99 -38.99
N ALA A 17 21.10 2.72 -38.07
CA ALA A 17 21.35 1.37 -37.59
C ALA A 17 21.90 1.36 -36.16
N ALA A 18 21.07 1.78 -35.20
CA ALA A 18 21.13 1.34 -33.80
C ALA A 18 19.96 1.93 -32.97
N ALA A 19 18.75 1.92 -33.52
CA ALA A 19 17.54 1.89 -32.70
C ALA A 19 17.05 0.45 -32.65
N ALA A 20 17.93 -0.45 -32.17
CA ALA A 20 17.49 -1.77 -31.79
C ALA A 20 16.58 -1.56 -30.58
N ALA A 21 15.29 -1.82 -30.78
CA ALA A 21 14.30 -1.92 -29.75
C ALA A 21 14.89 -2.69 -28.56
N GLN A 22 15.18 -1.98 -27.48
CA GLN A 22 15.12 -2.55 -26.14
C GLN A 22 13.65 -2.81 -25.91
N GLY A 23 13.18 -3.91 -26.50
CA GLY A 23 11.86 -4.45 -26.26
C GLY A 23 11.78 -4.66 -24.76
N ALA A 24 11.11 -3.74 -24.09
CA ALA A 24 10.44 -4.06 -22.86
C ALA A 24 9.62 -5.29 -23.20
N LEU A 25 10.06 -6.46 -22.74
CA LEU A 25 9.14 -7.54 -22.48
C LEU A 25 8.17 -6.97 -21.44
N ARG A 26 7.15 -6.23 -21.90
CA ARG A 26 5.83 -6.33 -21.31
C ARG A 26 5.49 -7.81 -21.49
N PRO A 27 5.33 -8.62 -20.43
CA PRO A 27 4.36 -9.67 -20.58
C PRO A 27 3.04 -8.94 -20.84
N ASP A 28 2.30 -9.34 -21.86
CA ASP A 28 0.95 -8.84 -22.08
C ASP A 28 0.18 -8.87 -20.75
N ALA A 29 -0.70 -7.88 -20.53
CA ALA A 29 -1.52 -7.86 -19.33
C ALA A 29 -2.18 -9.24 -19.14
N ASP A 30 -2.09 -9.80 -17.94
CA ASP A 30 -2.59 -11.14 -17.68
C ASP A 30 -4.12 -11.11 -17.81
N PRO A 31 -4.72 -11.87 -18.75
CA PRO A 31 -6.16 -11.81 -18.98
C PRO A 31 -7.00 -12.16 -17.74
N ARG A 32 -6.44 -12.95 -16.82
CA ARG A 32 -7.06 -13.27 -15.53
C ARG A 32 -7.17 -12.03 -14.65
N ILE A 33 -6.11 -11.22 -14.62
CA ILE A 33 -6.07 -9.96 -13.86
C ILE A 33 -6.92 -8.90 -14.55
N GLU A 34 -6.90 -8.80 -15.89
CA GLU A 34 -7.79 -7.90 -16.63
C GLU A 34 -9.26 -8.18 -16.31
N THR A 35 -9.66 -9.45 -16.32
CA THR A 35 -11.01 -9.88 -15.97
C THR A 35 -11.36 -9.51 -14.53
N LEU A 36 -10.45 -9.74 -13.58
CA LEU A 36 -10.64 -9.36 -12.18
C LEU A 36 -10.80 -7.84 -12.03
N VAL A 37 -9.92 -7.05 -12.64
CA VAL A 37 -9.95 -5.58 -12.61
C VAL A 37 -11.23 -5.05 -13.24
N ALA A 38 -11.61 -5.53 -14.42
CA ALA A 38 -12.81 -5.10 -15.12
C ALA A 38 -14.10 -5.39 -14.34
N SER A 39 -14.08 -6.41 -13.49
CA SER A 39 -15.25 -6.85 -12.75
C SER A 39 -15.61 -6.05 -11.50
N ILE A 40 -14.77 -5.08 -11.12
CA ILE A 40 -15.03 -4.19 -9.99
C ILE A 40 -16.11 -3.19 -10.38
N SER A 41 -17.18 -3.13 -9.57
CA SER A 41 -18.39 -2.37 -9.83
C SER A 41 -18.53 -1.17 -8.89
N SER A 42 -18.65 0.04 -9.46
CA SER A 42 -18.97 1.27 -8.73
C SER A 42 -20.33 1.19 -8.04
N GLU A 43 -21.32 0.56 -8.69
CA GLU A 43 -22.65 0.34 -8.12
C GLU A 43 -22.60 -0.58 -6.88
N ARG A 44 -21.77 -1.63 -6.93
CA ARG A 44 -21.61 -2.52 -5.78
C ARG A 44 -20.95 -1.80 -4.60
N LEU A 45 -19.92 -0.99 -4.87
CA LEU A 45 -19.27 -0.16 -3.86
C LEU A 45 -20.27 0.83 -3.22
N ARG A 46 -21.17 1.42 -4.03
CA ARG A 46 -22.25 2.29 -3.55
C ARG A 46 -23.22 1.56 -2.60
N GLN A 47 -23.66 0.36 -2.96
CA GLN A 47 -24.58 -0.43 -2.14
C GLN A 47 -23.97 -0.83 -0.80
N LEU A 48 -22.70 -1.27 -0.81
CA LEU A 48 -21.95 -1.58 0.41
C LEU A 48 -21.82 -0.33 1.28
N LEU A 49 -21.47 0.81 0.69
CA LEU A 49 -21.26 2.05 1.45
C LEU A 49 -22.56 2.59 2.03
N ALA A 50 -23.65 2.56 1.27
CA ALA A 50 -24.96 2.96 1.77
C ALA A 50 -25.36 2.13 3.01
N THR A 51 -25.08 0.83 2.99
CA THR A 51 -25.34 -0.04 4.14
C THR A 51 -24.43 0.30 5.32
N LEU A 52 -23.12 0.44 5.09
CA LEU A 52 -22.15 0.75 6.14
C LEU A 52 -22.41 2.12 6.81
N VAL A 53 -22.86 3.10 6.02
CA VAL A 53 -23.25 4.44 6.51
C VAL A 53 -24.58 4.39 7.28
N SER A 54 -25.51 3.49 6.92
CA SER A 54 -26.83 3.39 7.56
C SER A 54 -26.79 3.03 9.05
N PHE A 55 -25.68 2.47 9.54
CA PHE A 55 -25.47 2.23 10.97
C PHE A 55 -25.29 3.53 11.79
N GLY A 56 -25.25 4.69 11.14
CA GLY A 56 -25.23 6.03 11.73
C GLY A 56 -23.88 6.46 12.30
N THR A 57 -23.23 5.57 13.03
CA THR A 57 -21.87 5.75 13.58
C THR A 57 -21.16 4.43 13.66
N ARG A 58 -19.84 4.46 13.53
CA ARG A 58 -18.97 3.32 13.77
C ARG A 58 -17.87 3.68 14.77
N SER A 59 -18.11 4.65 15.64
CA SER A 59 -17.18 4.99 16.72
C SER A 59 -16.83 3.75 17.54
N THR A 60 -15.54 3.57 17.81
CA THR A 60 -15.03 2.45 18.64
C THR A 60 -15.72 2.35 19.99
N LEU A 61 -16.23 3.47 20.52
CA LEU A 61 -16.88 3.54 21.82
C LEU A 61 -18.42 3.63 21.74
N SER A 62 -19.00 3.57 20.53
CA SER A 62 -20.46 3.51 20.31
C SER A 62 -21.07 2.20 20.77
N ASP A 63 -22.41 2.12 20.73
CA ASP A 63 -23.15 0.92 21.07
C ASP A 63 -22.68 -0.32 20.30
N THR A 64 -22.61 -1.43 21.03
CA THR A 64 -22.24 -2.75 20.50
C THR A 64 -23.35 -3.79 20.60
N SER A 65 -24.49 -3.41 21.17
CA SER A 65 -25.63 -4.28 21.44
C SER A 65 -26.78 -4.10 20.45
N SER A 66 -26.99 -2.89 19.91
CA SER A 66 -27.99 -2.66 18.87
C SER A 66 -27.71 -3.50 17.61
N PRO A 67 -28.76 -4.11 17.01
CA PRO A 67 -28.62 -4.82 15.74
C PRO A 67 -28.61 -3.88 14.51
N THR A 68 -28.87 -2.58 14.69
CA THR A 68 -29.11 -1.65 13.57
C THR A 68 -28.30 -0.36 13.64
N ARG A 69 -27.62 -0.08 14.76
CA ARG A 69 -26.83 1.14 14.95
C ARG A 69 -25.51 0.83 15.64
N GLY A 70 -24.49 1.65 15.37
CA GLY A 70 -23.22 1.59 16.08
C GLY A 70 -22.24 0.58 15.50
N ILE A 71 -21.04 0.58 16.07
CA ILE A 71 -19.92 -0.25 15.60
C ILE A 71 -20.22 -1.75 15.72
N GLY A 72 -21.04 -2.16 16.71
CA GLY A 72 -21.44 -3.55 16.89
C GLY A 72 -22.25 -4.10 15.72
N ALA A 73 -23.28 -3.35 15.30
CA ALA A 73 -24.10 -3.70 14.14
C ALA A 73 -23.25 -3.72 12.85
N ALA A 74 -22.43 -2.69 12.64
CA ALA A 74 -21.59 -2.55 11.45
C ALA A 74 -20.60 -3.72 11.29
N ARG A 75 -19.83 -4.04 12.34
CA ARG A 75 -18.84 -5.14 12.28
C ARG A 75 -19.50 -6.51 12.09
N GLN A 76 -20.68 -6.73 12.67
CA GLN A 76 -21.43 -7.96 12.50
C GLN A 76 -21.94 -8.08 11.06
N TRP A 77 -22.47 -7.00 10.49
CA TRP A 77 -22.86 -6.96 9.09
C TRP A 77 -21.68 -7.24 8.14
N MET A 78 -20.53 -6.61 8.36
CA MET A 78 -19.32 -6.87 7.55
C MET A 78 -18.92 -8.35 7.61
N LEU A 79 -18.92 -8.95 8.80
CA LEU A 79 -18.61 -10.36 9.01
C LEU A 79 -19.54 -11.27 8.20
N ASP A 80 -20.84 -11.01 8.27
CA ASP A 80 -21.83 -11.81 7.57
C ASP A 80 -21.80 -11.60 6.05
N GLU A 81 -21.52 -10.38 5.59
CA GLU A 81 -21.38 -10.06 4.17
C GLU A 81 -20.17 -10.75 3.56
N LEU A 82 -19.02 -10.75 4.25
CA LEU A 82 -17.82 -11.48 3.82
C LEU A 82 -18.05 -12.99 3.79
N ARG A 83 -18.78 -13.55 4.78
CA ARG A 83 -19.13 -14.99 4.79
C ARG A 83 -20.04 -15.38 3.63
N ARG A 84 -21.04 -14.54 3.34
CA ARG A 84 -21.96 -14.75 2.21
C ARG A 84 -21.27 -14.60 0.87
N SER A 85 -20.22 -13.78 0.78
CA SER A 85 -19.53 -13.46 -0.46
C SER A 85 -18.88 -14.68 -1.12
N SER A 86 -18.25 -15.57 -0.36
CA SER A 86 -17.68 -16.80 -0.92
C SER A 86 -17.33 -17.83 0.16
N PRO A 87 -17.61 -19.14 -0.06
CA PRO A 87 -17.15 -20.20 0.86
C PRO A 87 -15.62 -20.38 0.85
N ARG A 88 -14.90 -19.78 -0.11
CA ARG A 88 -13.42 -19.81 -0.14
C ARG A 88 -12.78 -18.86 0.87
N LEU A 89 -13.54 -17.88 1.38
CA LEU A 89 -13.05 -16.93 2.37
C LEU A 89 -13.14 -17.55 3.77
N GLN A 90 -12.00 -17.62 4.45
CA GLN A 90 -11.94 -17.95 5.87
C GLN A 90 -12.17 -16.67 6.67
N VAL A 91 -13.44 -16.46 7.06
CA VAL A 91 -13.86 -15.23 7.74
C VAL A 91 -13.82 -15.40 9.26
N SER A 92 -13.10 -14.51 9.95
CA SER A 92 -12.93 -14.52 11.40
C SER A 92 -12.84 -13.11 11.98
N VAL A 93 -12.76 -13.02 13.31
CA VAL A 93 -12.50 -11.77 14.04
C VAL A 93 -11.20 -11.87 14.80
N ASP A 94 -10.44 -10.78 14.83
CA ASP A 94 -9.25 -10.63 15.67
C ASP A 94 -9.59 -9.66 16.80
N THR A 95 -9.80 -10.23 17.99
CA THR A 95 -10.38 -9.54 19.15
C THR A 95 -9.31 -9.10 20.14
N HIS A 96 -9.40 -7.86 20.61
CA HIS A 96 -8.51 -7.30 21.62
C HIS A 96 -9.32 -6.58 22.70
N ARG A 97 -8.97 -6.79 23.98
CA ARG A 97 -9.51 -6.01 25.09
C ARG A 97 -8.55 -4.88 25.42
N ILE A 98 -9.06 -3.66 25.37
CA ILE A 98 -8.27 -2.44 25.54
C ILE A 98 -8.75 -1.74 26.80
N ALA A 99 -7.85 -1.57 27.77
CA ALA A 99 -8.13 -0.79 28.97
C ALA A 99 -8.30 0.70 28.63
N ALA A 100 -8.93 1.46 29.53
CA ALA A 100 -9.03 2.91 29.38
C ALA A 100 -7.64 3.56 29.33
N GLN A 101 -7.34 4.26 28.22
CA GLN A 101 -6.09 4.98 27.98
C GLN A 101 -6.24 5.96 26.82
N GLY A 102 -5.63 7.14 26.92
CA GLY A 102 -5.69 8.15 25.85
C GLY A 102 -7.14 8.44 25.41
N ARG A 103 -7.44 8.20 24.13
CA ARG A 103 -8.77 8.39 23.53
C ARG A 103 -9.77 7.26 23.80
N ILE A 104 -9.33 6.18 24.44
CA ILE A 104 -10.21 5.11 24.92
C ILE A 104 -10.61 5.44 26.36
N THR A 105 -11.80 5.99 26.55
CA THR A 105 -12.24 6.51 27.87
C THR A 105 -12.80 5.45 28.82
N ARG A 106 -13.00 4.22 28.34
CA ARG A 106 -13.48 3.06 29.12
C ARG A 106 -12.90 1.77 28.53
N GLU A 107 -12.87 0.69 29.32
CA GLU A 107 -12.53 -0.62 28.77
C GLU A 107 -13.47 -0.95 27.60
N VAL A 108 -12.89 -1.39 26.49
CA VAL A 108 -13.62 -1.75 25.27
C VAL A 108 -13.01 -2.98 24.62
N GLU A 109 -13.88 -3.84 24.07
CA GLU A 109 -13.47 -4.94 23.22
C GLU A 109 -13.54 -4.51 21.75
N ILE A 110 -12.38 -4.30 21.16
CA ILE A 110 -12.25 -4.03 19.72
C ILE A 110 -12.15 -5.35 18.96
N ARG A 111 -12.71 -5.37 17.75
CA ARG A 111 -12.67 -6.56 16.87
C ARG A 111 -12.31 -6.12 15.46
N ASN A 112 -11.16 -6.53 14.96
CA ASN A 112 -10.87 -6.41 13.54
C ASN A 112 -11.68 -7.49 12.78
N VAL A 113 -12.27 -7.13 11.64
CA VAL A 113 -13.04 -8.07 10.80
C VAL A 113 -12.12 -8.57 9.69
N MET A 114 -11.88 -9.87 9.61
CA MET A 114 -10.87 -10.45 8.71
C MET A 114 -11.47 -11.52 7.81
N ALA A 115 -11.12 -11.49 6.52
CA ALA A 115 -11.36 -12.55 5.55
C ALA A 115 -10.04 -12.97 4.92
N VAL A 116 -9.69 -14.25 5.03
CA VAL A 116 -8.47 -14.81 4.44
C VAL A 116 -8.85 -15.66 3.22
N LEU A 117 -8.27 -15.37 2.07
CA LEU A 117 -8.32 -16.24 0.89
C LEU A 117 -7.00 -17.04 0.84
N PRO A 118 -7.02 -18.35 1.14
CA PRO A 118 -5.79 -19.16 1.15
C PRO A 118 -5.14 -19.23 -0.23
N GLY A 119 -3.82 -19.03 -0.27
CA GLY A 119 -2.99 -19.31 -1.44
C GLY A 119 -2.18 -20.60 -1.25
N ARG A 120 -1.29 -20.90 -2.21
CA ARG A 120 -0.43 -22.10 -2.16
C ARG A 120 0.69 -22.02 -1.14
N SER A 121 1.06 -20.82 -0.70
CA SER A 121 2.15 -20.57 0.24
C SER A 121 1.69 -19.78 1.47
N SER A 122 2.56 -19.75 2.49
CA SER A 122 2.36 -18.99 3.72
C SER A 122 2.64 -17.49 3.59
N ARG A 123 3.10 -17.02 2.43
CA ARG A 123 3.27 -15.58 2.13
C ARG A 123 1.93 -14.89 2.27
N ARG A 124 1.92 -13.72 2.92
CA ARG A 124 0.69 -12.93 3.10
C ARG A 124 0.79 -11.57 2.44
N ILE A 125 -0.24 -11.23 1.67
CA ILE A 125 -0.47 -9.89 1.11
C ILE A 125 -1.78 -9.37 1.69
N TYR A 126 -1.72 -8.20 2.31
CA TYR A 126 -2.85 -7.59 3.00
C TYR A 126 -3.47 -6.47 2.18
N VAL A 127 -4.80 -6.42 2.15
CA VAL A 127 -5.60 -5.26 1.70
C VAL A 127 -6.44 -4.80 2.88
N THR A 128 -6.25 -3.55 3.29
CA THR A 128 -6.69 -3.10 4.60
C THR A 128 -7.32 -1.71 4.54
N ALA A 129 -8.16 -1.43 5.53
CA ALA A 129 -8.86 -0.17 5.76
C ALA A 129 -9.38 -0.15 7.20
N HIS A 130 -9.67 1.01 7.76
CA HIS A 130 -10.37 1.07 9.05
C HIS A 130 -11.87 1.25 8.82
N TYR A 131 -12.68 0.60 9.66
CA TYR A 131 -14.13 0.69 9.55
C TYR A 131 -14.75 1.53 10.66
N ASP A 132 -14.00 1.87 11.71
CA ASP A 132 -14.47 2.83 12.69
C ASP A 132 -14.54 4.25 12.10
N SER A 133 -15.40 5.07 12.70
CA SER A 133 -15.60 6.46 12.28
C SER A 133 -15.71 7.36 13.49
N LEU A 134 -15.61 8.66 13.25
CA LEU A 134 -15.63 9.64 14.30
C LEU A 134 -16.43 10.89 13.91
N ASN A 135 -17.06 11.50 14.92
CA ASN A 135 -17.57 12.86 14.84
C ASN A 135 -17.06 13.65 16.05
N ILE A 136 -16.25 14.67 15.80
CA ILE A 136 -15.68 15.53 16.84
C ILE A 136 -16.67 16.65 17.19
N PRO A 137 -17.04 16.84 18.47
CA PRO A 137 -17.97 17.90 18.87
C PRO A 137 -17.52 19.29 18.37
N GLY A 138 -18.42 20.02 17.73
CA GLY A 138 -18.17 21.37 17.20
C GLY A 138 -17.44 21.42 15.85
N GLN A 139 -17.01 20.28 15.30
CA GLN A 139 -16.42 20.20 13.97
C GLN A 139 -17.50 20.39 12.89
N THR A 140 -17.61 21.61 12.38
CA THR A 140 -18.64 22.02 11.42
C THR A 140 -18.01 22.46 10.11
N GLY A 141 -17.63 21.52 9.22
CA GLY A 141 -17.53 21.76 7.77
C GLY A 141 -16.53 22.81 7.23
N GLY A 142 -15.97 23.66 8.10
CA GLY A 142 -15.38 24.94 7.75
C GLY A 142 -13.87 24.91 7.91
N VAL A 143 -13.18 25.48 6.93
CA VAL A 143 -11.72 25.69 6.95
C VAL A 143 -11.39 26.86 7.89
N THR A 144 -11.81 26.80 9.15
CA THR A 144 -11.27 27.69 10.16
C THR A 144 -10.03 27.02 10.73
N ARG A 145 -8.88 27.69 10.62
CA ARG A 145 -7.69 27.33 11.42
C ARG A 145 -8.16 27.09 12.86
N PRO A 146 -7.98 25.88 13.43
CA PRO A 146 -8.36 25.65 14.81
C PRO A 146 -7.65 26.70 15.66
N VAL A 147 -8.40 27.37 16.53
CA VAL A 147 -7.80 27.98 17.71
C VAL A 147 -7.07 26.82 18.41
N PRO A 148 -5.76 26.94 18.74
CA PRO A 148 -5.08 25.88 19.46
C PRO A 148 -5.90 25.56 20.71
N PRO A 149 -6.33 24.30 20.87
CA PRO A 149 -7.09 23.95 22.04
C PRO A 149 -6.26 24.24 23.31
N PRO A 150 -6.90 24.49 24.46
CA PRO A 150 -6.19 24.63 25.73
C PRO A 150 -5.17 23.49 25.91
N ALA A 151 -4.02 23.76 26.52
CA ALA A 151 -3.05 22.71 26.80
C ALA A 151 -3.70 21.57 27.61
N GLY A 152 -3.63 20.34 27.09
CA GLY A 152 -4.29 19.17 27.68
C GLY A 152 -5.72 18.90 27.20
N PHE A 153 -6.28 19.72 26.29
CA PHE A 153 -7.56 19.43 25.66
C PHE A 153 -7.37 18.54 24.43
N ASP A 154 -7.93 17.33 24.49
CA ASP A 154 -8.07 16.43 23.35
C ASP A 154 -9.53 16.40 22.92
N ALA A 155 -9.87 17.06 21.80
CA ALA A 155 -11.23 17.15 21.27
C ALA A 155 -11.89 15.76 21.03
N MET A 156 -11.08 14.71 20.98
CA MET A 156 -11.45 13.32 20.73
C MET A 156 -11.83 12.55 22.01
N ALA A 157 -11.53 13.12 23.19
CA ALA A 157 -11.60 12.44 24.47
C ALA A 157 -12.14 13.37 25.56
N GLN A 158 -13.37 13.85 25.40
CA GLN A 158 -14.01 14.77 26.35
C GLN A 158 -14.81 14.03 27.42
N PRO A 159 -14.79 14.48 28.69
CA PRO A 159 -15.67 13.94 29.73
C PRO A 159 -17.15 14.06 29.33
N GLY A 160 -17.90 12.94 29.41
CA GLY A 160 -19.33 12.92 29.06
C GLY A 160 -19.64 12.96 27.56
N GLN A 161 -18.63 12.73 26.69
CA GLN A 161 -18.83 12.63 25.25
C GLN A 161 -19.82 11.51 24.90
N ASP A 162 -20.81 11.86 24.09
CA ASP A 162 -21.72 10.90 23.47
C ASP A 162 -21.05 10.30 22.23
N TYR A 163 -20.81 8.99 22.26
CA TYR A 163 -20.18 8.25 21.15
C TYR A 163 -21.20 7.70 20.16
N ASP A 164 -22.50 7.82 20.47
CA ASP A 164 -23.60 7.37 19.62
C ASP A 164 -24.10 8.49 18.69
N VAL A 165 -23.46 9.65 18.68
CA VAL A 165 -23.73 10.73 17.71
C VAL A 165 -23.49 10.27 16.27
N ASP A 166 -24.21 10.85 15.31
CA ASP A 166 -24.04 10.52 13.90
C ASP A 166 -22.61 10.83 13.43
N ALA A 167 -21.92 9.80 12.95
CA ALA A 167 -20.59 9.83 12.37
C ALA A 167 -20.61 8.95 11.12
N PRO A 168 -21.24 9.40 10.01
CA PRO A 168 -21.47 8.56 8.84
C PRO A 168 -20.15 7.98 8.28
N GLY A 169 -19.06 8.75 8.32
CA GLY A 169 -17.71 8.32 7.96
C GLY A 169 -17.66 7.68 6.57
N ALA A 170 -18.38 8.27 5.61
CA ALA A 170 -18.57 7.67 4.30
C ALA A 170 -17.26 7.60 3.51
N ASN A 171 -16.44 8.65 3.58
CA ASN A 171 -15.13 8.66 2.97
C ASN A 171 -14.04 8.21 3.96
N ASP A 172 -14.18 8.57 5.24
CA ASP A 172 -13.23 8.35 6.34
C ASP A 172 -13.79 7.36 7.40
N ASP A 173 -13.52 6.06 7.28
CA ASP A 173 -12.96 5.37 6.11
C ASP A 173 -13.92 4.30 5.55
N GLY A 174 -15.18 4.69 5.41
CA GLY A 174 -16.17 3.88 4.71
C GLY A 174 -15.73 3.53 3.29
N SER A 175 -15.04 4.44 2.60
CA SER A 175 -14.56 4.24 1.23
C SER A 175 -13.51 3.13 1.12
N GLY A 176 -12.47 3.14 1.97
CA GLY A 176 -11.47 2.08 2.04
C GLY A 176 -12.08 0.75 2.49
N THR A 177 -12.99 0.79 3.47
CA THR A 177 -13.66 -0.40 4.01
C THR A 177 -14.43 -1.16 2.92
N VAL A 178 -15.27 -0.48 2.15
CA VAL A 178 -16.09 -1.16 1.12
C VAL A 178 -15.27 -1.58 -0.09
N LEU A 179 -14.18 -0.86 -0.39
CA LEU A 179 -13.18 -1.28 -1.37
C LEU A 179 -12.56 -2.61 -0.95
N MET A 180 -12.09 -2.72 0.29
CA MET A 180 -11.52 -3.96 0.82
C MET A 180 -12.52 -5.12 0.77
N MET A 181 -13.78 -4.89 1.15
CA MET A 181 -14.83 -5.91 1.12
C MET A 181 -15.15 -6.38 -0.32
N GLU A 182 -15.24 -5.45 -1.27
CA GLU A 182 -15.50 -5.80 -2.67
C GLU A 182 -14.31 -6.56 -3.27
N LEU A 183 -13.07 -6.18 -2.95
CA LEU A 183 -11.91 -6.95 -3.38
C LEU A 183 -11.90 -8.36 -2.77
N ALA A 184 -12.22 -8.53 -1.49
CA ALA A 184 -12.31 -9.86 -0.88
C ALA A 184 -13.26 -10.78 -1.67
N ARG A 185 -14.44 -10.26 -2.04
CA ARG A 185 -15.42 -10.98 -2.86
C ARG A 185 -14.90 -11.27 -4.26
N ARG A 186 -14.40 -10.26 -4.99
CA ARG A 186 -13.96 -10.41 -6.39
C ARG A 186 -12.76 -11.33 -6.53
N PHE A 187 -11.80 -11.28 -5.62
CA PHE A 187 -10.67 -12.21 -5.61
C PHE A 187 -11.12 -13.65 -5.36
N ALA A 188 -12.04 -13.89 -4.41
CA ALA A 188 -12.55 -15.23 -4.14
C ALA A 188 -13.38 -15.81 -5.32
N GLU A 189 -14.14 -14.97 -6.01
CA GLU A 189 -14.93 -15.34 -7.20
C GLU A 189 -14.12 -15.45 -8.50
N SER A 190 -12.89 -14.92 -8.54
CA SER A 190 -12.08 -14.84 -9.76
C SER A 190 -11.73 -16.19 -10.38
N GLY A 191 -11.75 -17.26 -9.58
CA GLY A 191 -11.26 -18.59 -9.98
C GLY A 191 -9.73 -18.67 -10.13
N VAL A 192 -9.00 -17.60 -9.85
CA VAL A 192 -7.53 -17.59 -9.90
C VAL A 192 -6.96 -18.27 -8.67
N GLU A 193 -5.99 -19.16 -8.89
CA GLU A 193 -5.21 -19.81 -7.85
C GLU A 193 -3.94 -19.01 -7.60
N PHE A 194 -3.91 -18.27 -6.48
CA PHE A 194 -2.78 -17.43 -6.09
C PHE A 194 -1.72 -18.23 -5.33
N ASP A 195 -0.45 -17.85 -5.51
CA ASP A 195 0.65 -18.41 -4.71
C ASP A 195 0.66 -17.82 -3.30
N ALA A 196 0.44 -16.51 -3.16
CA ALA A 196 0.32 -15.87 -1.85
C ALA A 196 -1.09 -16.02 -1.25
N THR A 197 -1.15 -16.14 0.08
CA THR A 197 -2.39 -16.00 0.84
C THR A 197 -2.78 -14.54 0.91
N LEU A 198 -4.03 -14.22 0.55
CA LEU A 198 -4.55 -12.85 0.62
C LEU A 198 -5.32 -12.64 1.91
N VAL A 199 -5.09 -11.51 2.56
CA VAL A 199 -5.76 -11.15 3.81
C VAL A 199 -6.47 -9.81 3.63
N PHE A 200 -7.78 -9.83 3.76
CA PHE A 200 -8.64 -8.65 3.71
C PHE A 200 -9.08 -8.35 5.14
N ILE A 201 -8.78 -7.15 5.65
CA ILE A 201 -9.04 -6.85 7.06
C ILE A 201 -9.50 -5.41 7.27
N GLY A 202 -10.60 -5.27 8.01
CA GLY A 202 -11.12 -4.00 8.51
C GLY A 202 -10.65 -3.77 9.94
N TRP A 203 -9.96 -2.66 10.18
CA TRP A 203 -9.44 -2.27 11.50
C TRP A 203 -10.49 -1.55 12.34
N ALA A 204 -10.48 -1.82 13.63
CA ALA A 204 -11.19 -1.03 14.63
C ALA A 204 -10.19 -0.19 15.44
N GLY A 205 -10.59 1.01 15.83
CA GLY A 205 -9.80 1.87 16.71
C GLY A 205 -8.65 2.59 16.01
N GLU A 206 -8.74 2.82 14.69
CA GLU A 206 -7.81 3.70 13.97
C GLU A 206 -7.89 5.11 14.57
N GLU A 207 -9.11 5.61 14.75
CA GLU A 207 -9.41 6.99 15.16
C GLU A 207 -8.95 7.29 16.60
N GLN A 208 -8.72 6.23 17.38
CA GLN A 208 -8.20 6.30 18.76
C GLN A 208 -6.70 6.00 18.84
N GLY A 209 -6.00 5.92 17.71
CA GLY A 209 -4.55 5.76 17.62
C GLY A 209 -4.12 4.38 17.13
N LEU A 210 -4.70 3.91 16.02
CA LEU A 210 -4.27 2.70 15.29
C LEU A 210 -4.35 1.41 16.11
N ILE A 211 -5.26 1.35 17.09
CA ILE A 211 -5.20 0.33 18.16
C ILE A 211 -5.35 -1.09 17.60
N GLY A 212 -6.32 -1.29 16.71
CA GLY A 212 -6.59 -2.60 16.11
C GLY A 212 -5.45 -3.10 15.23
N SER A 213 -4.90 -2.26 14.35
CA SER A 213 -3.78 -2.61 13.49
C SER A 213 -2.47 -2.78 14.27
N PHE A 214 -2.23 -1.96 15.29
CA PHE A 214 -1.07 -2.04 16.17
C PHE A 214 -1.01 -3.38 16.90
N ALA A 215 -2.11 -3.77 17.55
CA ALA A 215 -2.18 -5.05 18.26
C ALA A 215 -1.99 -6.24 17.29
N HIS A 216 -2.59 -6.16 16.10
CA HIS A 216 -2.45 -7.18 15.07
C HIS A 216 -1.01 -7.31 14.56
N ALA A 217 -0.39 -6.21 14.14
CA ALA A 217 0.96 -6.19 13.57
C ALA A 217 2.01 -6.71 14.57
N ARG A 218 1.91 -6.31 15.86
CA ARG A 218 2.80 -6.84 16.90
C ARG A 218 2.62 -8.34 17.13
N ARG A 219 1.39 -8.85 17.07
CA ARG A 219 1.13 -10.29 17.17
C ARG A 219 1.74 -11.06 16.00
N LEU A 220 1.64 -10.53 14.78
CA LEU A 220 2.29 -11.12 13.60
C LEU A 220 3.82 -11.15 13.74
N ALA A 221 4.42 -10.04 14.16
CA ALA A 221 5.86 -9.94 14.36
C ALA A 221 6.37 -10.88 15.46
N ALA A 222 5.67 -10.95 16.60
CA ALA A 222 5.98 -11.89 17.68
C ALA A 222 5.87 -13.36 17.22
N GLY A 223 4.89 -13.66 16.36
CA GLY A 223 4.72 -14.95 15.71
C GLY A 223 5.66 -15.22 14.54
N LYS A 224 6.54 -14.27 14.18
CA LYS A 224 7.45 -14.31 13.02
C LYS A 224 6.71 -14.65 11.72
N VAL A 225 5.50 -14.12 11.55
CA VAL A 225 4.69 -14.34 10.35
C VAL A 225 5.32 -13.58 9.17
N THR A 226 5.42 -14.22 8.01
CA THR A 226 5.88 -13.58 6.78
C THR A 226 4.76 -12.74 6.17
N VAL A 227 4.88 -11.41 6.28
CA VAL A 227 4.03 -10.45 5.56
C VAL A 227 4.88 -9.80 4.48
N GLU A 228 4.44 -9.94 3.24
CA GLU A 228 5.17 -9.43 2.08
C GLU A 228 4.78 -8.01 1.71
N ALA A 229 3.50 -7.68 1.84
CA ALA A 229 2.98 -6.38 1.48
C ALA A 229 1.68 -6.08 2.23
N VAL A 230 1.50 -4.81 2.59
CA VAL A 230 0.26 -4.27 3.15
C VAL A 230 -0.18 -3.06 2.32
N PHE A 231 -1.36 -3.20 1.71
CA PHE A 231 -2.03 -2.19 0.92
C PHE A 231 -3.12 -1.56 1.78
N ASN A 232 -2.79 -0.49 2.51
CA ASN A 232 -3.76 0.23 3.33
C ASN A 232 -4.50 1.27 2.49
N ASN A 233 -5.81 1.35 2.62
CA ASN A 233 -6.65 2.34 1.96
C ASN A 233 -7.31 3.15 3.05
N ASP A 234 -7.15 4.47 3.01
CA ASP A 234 -7.69 5.38 4.01
C ASP A 234 -7.99 6.72 3.32
N ILE A 235 -9.29 7.04 3.21
CA ILE A 235 -9.82 8.22 2.53
C ILE A 235 -9.50 8.14 1.02
N VAL A 236 -10.24 7.29 0.30
CA VAL A 236 -9.99 6.93 -1.11
C VAL A 236 -11.21 7.13 -2.02
N GLY A 237 -12.21 7.89 -1.58
CA GLY A 237 -13.50 8.03 -2.27
C GLY A 237 -13.81 9.41 -2.86
N ASN A 238 -13.10 10.48 -2.52
CA ASN A 238 -13.47 11.85 -2.95
C ASN A 238 -12.48 12.45 -3.98
N VAL A 239 -13.05 13.16 -4.96
CA VAL A 239 -12.29 13.81 -6.04
C VAL A 239 -12.08 15.31 -5.82
N ARG A 240 -12.83 15.92 -4.88
CA ARG A 240 -12.85 17.38 -4.68
C ARG A 240 -12.31 17.77 -3.31
N GLY A 241 -11.15 18.42 -3.31
CA GLY A 241 -10.53 18.92 -2.09
C GLY A 241 -11.26 20.12 -1.49
N GLY A 242 -10.97 20.40 -0.20
CA GLY A 242 -11.58 21.52 0.53
C GLY A 242 -11.28 22.90 -0.08
N GLY A 243 -10.16 23.03 -0.80
CA GLY A 243 -9.79 24.24 -1.55
C GLY A 243 -10.43 24.37 -2.93
N GLY A 244 -11.32 23.44 -3.32
CA GLY A 244 -12.01 23.45 -4.61
C GLY A 244 -11.29 22.74 -5.76
N ALA A 245 -10.04 22.29 -5.56
CA ALA A 245 -9.32 21.50 -6.55
C ALA A 245 -10.01 20.14 -6.77
N THR A 246 -10.10 19.70 -8.04
CA THR A 246 -10.67 18.41 -8.41
C THR A 246 -9.65 17.56 -9.16
N ASP A 247 -9.50 16.29 -8.77
CA ASP A 247 -8.68 15.30 -9.47
C ASP A 247 -9.28 13.91 -9.30
N SER A 248 -9.87 13.40 -10.38
CA SER A 248 -10.39 12.03 -10.48
C SER A 248 -9.45 11.09 -11.23
N GLY A 249 -8.33 11.59 -11.75
CA GLY A 249 -7.39 10.84 -12.59
C GLY A 249 -6.11 10.44 -11.86
N SER A 250 -6.02 10.66 -10.54
CA SER A 250 -4.89 10.20 -9.76
C SER A 250 -5.24 9.80 -8.32
N VAL A 251 -4.39 8.94 -7.75
CA VAL A 251 -4.40 8.56 -6.34
C VAL A 251 -2.97 8.68 -5.80
N ARG A 252 -2.84 9.09 -4.55
CA ARG A 252 -1.56 9.23 -3.86
C ARG A 252 -1.23 7.94 -3.13
N VAL A 253 0.01 7.48 -3.25
CA VAL A 253 0.54 6.35 -2.48
C VAL A 253 1.71 6.84 -1.64
N TYR A 254 1.53 6.84 -0.33
CA TYR A 254 2.56 7.16 0.64
C TYR A 254 3.30 5.89 1.05
N SER A 255 4.60 6.03 1.33
CA SER A 255 5.44 4.91 1.76
C SER A 255 6.55 5.37 2.69
N GLU A 256 6.93 4.53 3.64
CA GLU A 256 8.05 4.84 4.53
C GLU A 256 9.40 4.70 3.81
N GLY A 257 10.32 5.62 4.11
CA GLY A 257 11.71 5.51 3.69
C GLY A 257 12.50 4.42 4.45
N PRO A 258 13.81 4.29 4.20
CA PRO A 258 14.61 5.01 3.19
C PRO A 258 14.17 4.69 1.75
N GLU A 259 14.74 5.37 0.74
CA GLU A 259 14.35 5.17 -0.68
C GLU A 259 14.46 3.71 -1.17
N ASP A 260 15.32 2.92 -0.52
CA ASP A 260 15.56 1.51 -0.86
C ASP A 260 14.83 0.54 0.09
N SER A 261 13.87 1.03 0.86
CA SER A 261 13.01 0.21 1.71
C SER A 261 12.09 -0.69 0.87
N MET A 262 11.61 -1.76 1.48
CA MET A 262 10.60 -2.60 0.84
C MET A 262 9.25 -1.89 0.68
N SER A 263 8.92 -0.91 1.54
CA SER A 263 7.73 -0.06 1.38
C SER A 263 7.83 0.83 0.13
N ARG A 264 9.04 1.35 -0.17
CA ARG A 264 9.32 2.07 -1.41
C ARG A 264 9.27 1.17 -2.63
N SER A 265 9.85 -0.02 -2.53
CA SER A 265 9.76 -1.05 -3.58
C SER A 265 8.30 -1.41 -3.88
N LEU A 266 7.48 -1.60 -2.85
CA LEU A 266 6.04 -1.84 -2.97
C LEU A 266 5.32 -0.67 -3.65
N ALA A 267 5.61 0.58 -3.27
CA ALA A 267 4.99 1.75 -3.90
C ALA A 267 5.32 1.84 -5.40
N ARG A 268 6.59 1.65 -5.79
CA ARG A 268 7.03 1.60 -7.21
C ARG A 268 6.36 0.45 -7.95
N TYR A 269 6.21 -0.70 -7.31
CA TYR A 269 5.52 -1.86 -7.87
C TYR A 269 4.06 -1.53 -8.20
N VAL A 270 3.32 -0.91 -7.27
CA VAL A 270 1.95 -0.46 -7.52
C VAL A 270 1.87 0.46 -8.71
N GLN A 271 2.77 1.45 -8.81
CA GLN A 271 2.79 2.38 -9.95
C GLN A 271 3.06 1.66 -11.28
N LYS A 272 4.09 0.80 -11.33
CA LYS A 272 4.46 0.03 -12.52
C LYS A 272 3.31 -0.86 -13.00
N VAL A 273 2.71 -1.62 -12.09
CA VAL A 273 1.61 -2.55 -12.42
C VAL A 273 0.36 -1.78 -12.80
N SER A 274 -0.02 -0.76 -12.04
CA SER A 274 -1.22 0.03 -12.35
C SER A 274 -1.13 0.71 -13.71
N ALA A 275 0.05 1.16 -14.12
CA ALA A 275 0.23 1.76 -15.46
C ALA A 275 -0.04 0.76 -16.61
N ALA A 276 0.08 -0.55 -16.36
CA ALA A 276 -0.23 -1.58 -17.36
C ALA A 276 -1.74 -1.86 -17.46
N TYR A 277 -2.46 -1.87 -16.34
CA TYR A 277 -3.89 -2.20 -16.30
C TYR A 277 -4.82 -0.98 -16.35
N LEU A 278 -4.34 0.19 -15.91
CA LEU A 278 -5.12 1.42 -15.73
C LEU A 278 -4.33 2.66 -16.20
N PRO A 279 -3.95 2.74 -17.49
CA PRO A 279 -3.09 3.82 -17.99
C PRO A 279 -3.69 5.24 -17.81
N ALA A 280 -5.01 5.35 -17.67
CA ALA A 280 -5.71 6.62 -17.44
C ALA A 280 -5.77 7.03 -15.95
N HIS A 281 -5.49 6.12 -15.01
CA HIS A 281 -5.55 6.38 -13.57
C HIS A 281 -4.15 6.38 -12.96
N ARG A 282 -3.64 7.57 -12.62
CA ARG A 282 -2.23 7.75 -12.26
C ARG A 282 -1.96 7.46 -10.79
N ILE A 283 -0.99 6.60 -10.52
CA ILE A 283 -0.42 6.41 -9.18
C ILE A 283 0.68 7.45 -8.96
N ARG A 284 0.44 8.37 -8.00
CA ARG A 284 1.41 9.38 -7.58
C ARG A 284 2.14 8.87 -6.35
N LEU A 285 3.45 8.67 -6.45
CA LEU A 285 4.27 8.24 -5.33
C LEU A 285 4.64 9.42 -4.44
N LEU A 286 4.39 9.28 -3.15
CA LEU A 286 4.72 10.29 -2.15
C LEU A 286 5.84 9.72 -1.29
N ALA A 287 7.02 10.32 -1.43
CA ALA A 287 8.24 9.86 -0.80
C ALA A 287 8.29 10.14 0.72
N ARG A 288 7.25 9.77 1.48
CA ARG A 288 7.14 9.96 2.93
C ARG A 288 6.08 9.03 3.53
N GLN A 289 6.17 8.75 4.83
CA GLN A 289 5.29 7.82 5.53
C GLN A 289 3.80 8.22 5.44
N ASP A 290 3.47 9.51 5.64
CA ASP A 290 2.12 10.06 5.46
C ASP A 290 2.15 11.61 5.35
N ARG A 291 0.98 12.25 5.39
CA ARG A 291 0.74 13.69 5.55
C ARG A 291 1.25 14.16 6.92
N PHE A 292 1.64 15.43 7.01
CA PHE A 292 2.14 15.99 8.27
C PHE A 292 1.08 15.96 9.37
N GLY A 293 1.46 15.46 10.56
CA GLY A 293 0.59 15.40 11.73
C GLY A 293 -0.56 14.39 11.64
N ARG A 294 -0.51 13.44 10.69
CA ARG A 294 -1.54 12.43 10.47
C ARG A 294 -0.94 11.02 10.49
N GLY A 295 -1.79 10.05 10.81
CA GLY A 295 -1.50 8.61 10.89
C GLY A 295 -2.35 7.79 9.93
N SER A 296 -2.04 6.51 9.80
CA SER A 296 -2.97 5.44 9.36
C SER A 296 -2.39 4.07 9.68
N ASP A 297 -3.19 3.02 9.51
CA ASP A 297 -2.87 1.66 9.96
C ASP A 297 -1.65 1.02 9.30
N HIS A 298 -1.18 1.50 8.14
CA HIS A 298 0.08 1.02 7.55
C HIS A 298 1.28 1.26 8.46
N GLN A 299 1.24 2.30 9.30
CA GLN A 299 2.32 2.65 10.22
C GLN A 299 2.54 1.54 11.24
N SER A 300 1.47 0.94 11.76
CA SER A 300 1.54 -0.21 12.67
C SER A 300 2.36 -1.37 12.12
N PHE A 301 2.33 -1.58 10.80
CA PHE A 301 3.11 -2.60 10.11
C PHE A 301 4.56 -2.16 9.83
N ASN A 302 4.75 -0.92 9.41
CA ASN A 302 6.08 -0.34 9.23
C ASN A 302 6.89 -0.36 10.54
N ASP A 303 6.28 -0.04 11.67
CA ASP A 303 6.90 -0.01 13.01
C ASP A 303 7.49 -1.37 13.44
N VAL A 304 6.96 -2.46 12.90
CA VAL A 304 7.45 -3.83 13.15
C VAL A 304 8.21 -4.42 11.96
N GLY A 305 8.56 -3.60 10.97
CA GLY A 305 9.43 -3.94 9.84
C GLY A 305 8.74 -4.59 8.64
N TYR A 306 7.41 -4.58 8.58
CA TYR A 306 6.68 -5.08 7.42
C TYR A 306 6.55 -4.02 6.31
N PRO A 307 6.63 -4.41 5.03
CA PRO A 307 6.42 -3.49 3.91
C PRO A 307 4.96 -3.07 3.85
N ALA A 308 4.71 -1.77 4.02
CA ALA A 308 3.35 -1.23 4.04
C ALA A 308 3.29 0.15 3.37
N ILE A 309 2.19 0.40 2.67
CA ILE A 309 1.88 1.65 1.98
C ILE A 309 0.45 2.08 2.29
N VAL A 310 0.14 3.36 2.10
CA VAL A 310 -1.24 3.87 2.17
C VAL A 310 -1.65 4.60 0.92
N PHE A 311 -2.83 4.25 0.40
CA PHE A 311 -3.53 4.96 -0.67
C PHE A 311 -4.38 6.06 -0.06
N ARG A 312 -4.31 7.25 -0.67
CA ARG A 312 -5.13 8.41 -0.31
C ARG A 312 -5.61 9.12 -1.56
N GLU A 313 -6.81 9.69 -1.49
CA GLU A 313 -7.36 10.48 -2.57
C GLU A 313 -6.45 11.64 -2.98
N ALA A 314 -6.54 12.12 -4.21
CA ALA A 314 -5.63 13.14 -4.72
C ALA A 314 -5.75 14.49 -4.01
N ASN A 315 -6.97 14.90 -3.70
CA ASN A 315 -7.27 16.19 -3.08
C ASN A 315 -8.25 16.00 -1.92
N GLU A 316 -7.74 16.13 -0.70
CA GLU A 316 -8.57 15.90 0.48
C GLU A 316 -9.45 17.06 0.88
N ASN A 317 -10.61 16.70 1.43
CA ASN A 317 -11.52 17.65 2.06
C ASN A 317 -11.53 17.49 3.58
N TYR A 318 -10.56 18.17 4.23
CA TYR A 318 -10.43 18.20 5.69
C TYR A 318 -11.66 18.77 6.42
N GLY A 319 -12.52 19.54 5.74
CA GLY A 319 -13.74 20.08 6.34
C GLY A 319 -14.82 19.02 6.56
N LYS A 320 -14.78 17.89 5.84
CA LYS A 320 -15.75 16.80 5.98
C LYS A 320 -15.32 15.73 6.98
N GLN A 321 -14.02 15.41 7.02
CA GLN A 321 -13.44 14.39 7.89
C GLN A 321 -13.86 14.59 9.35
N HIS A 322 -13.99 13.47 10.08
CA HIS A 322 -14.33 13.44 11.51
C HIS A 322 -15.57 14.27 11.88
N SER A 323 -16.58 14.31 11.01
CA SER A 323 -17.80 15.10 11.21
C SER A 323 -19.04 14.40 10.67
N ALA A 324 -20.22 14.85 11.11
CA ALA A 324 -21.50 14.40 10.57
C ALA A 324 -21.69 14.68 9.06
N ASN A 325 -20.85 15.55 8.47
CA ASN A 325 -20.92 15.90 7.05
C ASN A 325 -20.12 14.97 6.13
N ASP A 326 -19.38 14.00 6.66
CA ASP A 326 -18.73 12.96 5.85
C ASP A 326 -19.76 11.92 5.38
N THR A 327 -20.65 12.36 4.49
CA THR A 327 -21.79 11.58 3.99
C THR A 327 -21.50 10.96 2.63
N ILE A 328 -22.35 10.01 2.24
CA ILE A 328 -22.23 9.27 0.97
C ILE A 328 -22.21 10.18 -0.26
N ASP A 329 -22.85 11.35 -0.20
CA ASP A 329 -22.85 12.37 -1.26
C ASP A 329 -21.46 12.97 -1.51
N GLY A 330 -20.52 12.79 -0.58
CA GLY A 330 -19.13 13.18 -0.72
C GLY A 330 -18.28 12.20 -1.53
N VAL A 331 -18.79 11.01 -1.85
CA VAL A 331 -18.02 9.93 -2.50
C VAL A 331 -18.32 9.86 -3.99
N ASP A 332 -17.26 9.86 -4.80
CA ASP A 332 -17.29 9.57 -6.22
C ASP A 332 -17.03 8.08 -6.44
N PHE A 333 -18.08 7.33 -6.81
CA PHE A 333 -17.99 5.87 -6.92
C PHE A 333 -17.24 5.37 -8.14
N GLU A 334 -17.13 6.19 -9.20
CA GLU A 334 -16.28 5.83 -10.35
C GLU A 334 -14.80 5.96 -9.97
N TYR A 335 -14.46 7.04 -9.25
CA TYR A 335 -13.13 7.21 -8.68
C TYR A 335 -12.77 6.10 -7.68
N LEU A 336 -13.67 5.79 -6.75
CA LEU A 336 -13.48 4.70 -5.79
C LEU A 336 -13.27 3.36 -6.50
N ALA A 337 -14.02 3.10 -7.57
CA ALA A 337 -13.83 1.90 -8.39
C ALA A 337 -12.45 1.89 -9.09
N GLN A 338 -11.93 3.02 -9.56
CA GLN A 338 -10.56 3.09 -10.10
C GLN A 338 -9.49 2.80 -9.03
N ASN A 339 -9.68 3.28 -7.79
CA ASN A 339 -8.77 2.98 -6.68
C ASN A 339 -8.82 1.50 -6.29
N ALA A 340 -10.01 0.89 -6.30
CA ALA A 340 -10.19 -0.55 -6.09
C ALA A 340 -9.50 -1.37 -7.20
N ARG A 341 -9.64 -0.94 -8.45
CA ARG A 341 -8.99 -1.55 -9.61
C ARG A 341 -7.46 -1.51 -9.51
N ALA A 342 -6.89 -0.39 -9.05
CA ALA A 342 -5.45 -0.26 -8.87
C ALA A 342 -4.92 -1.22 -7.79
N ASN A 343 -5.64 -1.32 -6.67
CA ASN A 343 -5.35 -2.33 -5.64
C ASN A 343 -5.44 -3.75 -6.22
N ALA A 344 -6.50 -4.08 -6.94
CA ALA A 344 -6.70 -5.41 -7.50
C ALA A 344 -5.59 -5.82 -8.47
N ALA A 345 -5.19 -4.92 -9.39
CA ALA A 345 -4.12 -5.18 -10.35
C ALA A 345 -2.79 -5.48 -9.64
N ALA A 346 -2.40 -4.64 -8.69
CA ALA A 346 -1.14 -4.79 -7.96
C ALA A 346 -1.14 -6.01 -7.03
N VAL A 347 -2.22 -6.23 -6.27
CA VAL A 347 -2.34 -7.38 -5.36
C VAL A 347 -2.35 -8.69 -6.13
N ALA A 348 -3.12 -8.80 -7.22
CA ALA A 348 -3.18 -10.02 -8.02
C ALA A 348 -1.84 -10.34 -8.70
N SER A 349 -1.18 -9.33 -9.27
CA SER A 349 0.14 -9.51 -9.92
C SER A 349 1.18 -9.96 -8.89
N LEU A 350 1.20 -9.36 -7.70
CA LEU A 350 2.17 -9.72 -6.67
C LEU A 350 1.88 -11.10 -6.06
N ALA A 351 0.61 -11.46 -5.95
CA ALA A 351 0.17 -12.74 -5.39
C ALA A 351 0.43 -13.94 -6.32
N LEU A 352 0.58 -13.69 -7.63
CA LEU A 352 1.02 -14.68 -8.62
C LEU A 352 2.54 -14.70 -8.80
N ALA A 353 3.25 -13.65 -8.40
CA ALA A 353 4.70 -13.58 -8.53
C ALA A 353 5.43 -14.51 -7.55
N PRO A 354 6.62 -15.03 -7.91
CA PRO A 354 7.54 -15.64 -6.96
C PRO A 354 7.90 -14.68 -5.81
N PRO A 355 8.38 -15.18 -4.65
CA PRO A 355 8.84 -14.30 -3.58
C PRO A 355 10.08 -13.53 -4.02
N ALA A 356 10.24 -12.32 -3.48
CA ALA A 356 11.44 -11.53 -3.73
C ALA A 356 12.72 -12.29 -3.30
N PRO A 357 13.80 -12.22 -4.10
CA PRO A 357 15.04 -12.92 -3.80
C PRO A 357 15.69 -12.37 -2.52
N VAL A 358 16.45 -13.21 -1.83
CA VAL A 358 17.21 -12.81 -0.63
C VAL A 358 18.60 -12.35 -1.06
N VAL A 359 18.88 -11.07 -0.82
CA VAL A 359 20.13 -10.40 -1.23
C VAL A 359 21.10 -10.17 -0.07
N VAL A 360 20.84 -10.79 1.09
CA VAL A 360 21.67 -10.68 2.29
C VAL A 360 22.09 -12.07 2.76
N SER A 361 23.28 -12.15 3.35
CA SER A 361 23.75 -13.34 4.06
C SER A 361 22.96 -13.58 5.35
N GLU A 362 23.16 -14.74 5.98
CA GLU A 362 22.61 -15.07 7.31
C GLU A 362 23.01 -14.04 8.39
N ARG A 363 24.14 -13.35 8.20
CA ARG A 363 24.62 -12.27 9.09
C ARG A 363 24.05 -10.89 8.72
N GLY A 364 23.09 -10.84 7.81
CA GLY A 364 22.45 -9.60 7.35
C GLY A 364 23.34 -8.69 6.49
N GLN A 365 24.48 -9.18 6.01
CA GLN A 365 25.36 -8.41 5.11
C GLN A 365 24.91 -8.56 3.65
N PRO A 366 24.82 -7.46 2.87
CA PRO A 366 24.51 -7.53 1.45
C PRO A 366 25.44 -8.47 0.70
N LEU A 367 24.87 -9.27 -0.20
CA LEU A 367 25.58 -10.16 -1.11
C LEU A 367 26.01 -9.40 -2.38
N LEU A 368 26.60 -8.22 -2.17
CA LEU A 368 27.10 -7.33 -3.20
C LEU A 368 28.59 -7.09 -2.99
N GLY A 369 29.38 -7.31 -4.04
CA GLY A 369 30.82 -7.12 -4.02
C GLY A 369 31.36 -6.57 -5.32
N ARG A 370 32.65 -6.79 -5.55
CA ARG A 370 33.37 -6.42 -6.77
C ARG A 370 33.93 -7.67 -7.42
N GLU A 371 33.96 -7.70 -8.74
CA GLU A 371 34.74 -8.68 -9.49
C GLU A 371 36.25 -8.44 -9.29
N PRO A 372 37.15 -9.37 -9.70
CA PRO A 372 38.60 -9.22 -9.52
C PRO A 372 39.20 -7.93 -10.09
N SER A 373 38.54 -7.29 -11.07
CA SER A 373 38.94 -5.99 -11.60
C SER A 373 38.90 -4.87 -10.56
N GLY A 374 38.08 -5.03 -9.50
CA GLY A 374 37.83 -4.02 -8.48
C GLY A 374 36.82 -2.93 -8.87
N TYR A 375 36.32 -2.94 -10.11
CA TYR A 375 35.44 -1.89 -10.63
C TYR A 375 34.05 -2.40 -10.99
N ASP A 376 33.92 -3.65 -11.41
CA ASP A 376 32.65 -4.22 -11.83
C ASP A 376 31.86 -4.74 -10.63
N ALA A 377 30.55 -4.46 -10.59
CA ALA A 377 29.69 -4.98 -9.53
C ALA A 377 29.51 -6.50 -9.67
N ALA A 378 29.69 -7.22 -8.56
CA ALA A 378 29.44 -8.66 -8.46
C ALA A 378 28.25 -8.91 -7.54
N LEU A 379 27.13 -9.31 -8.13
CA LEU A 379 25.85 -9.53 -7.45
C LEU A 379 25.65 -11.01 -7.16
N ARG A 380 25.14 -11.35 -5.97
CA ARG A 380 24.68 -12.70 -5.62
C ARG A 380 23.36 -12.64 -4.86
N TRP A 381 22.54 -13.68 -4.98
CA TRP A 381 21.28 -13.80 -4.25
C TRP A 381 20.89 -15.26 -4.07
N SER A 382 20.02 -15.53 -3.09
CA SER A 382 19.40 -16.85 -2.95
C SER A 382 18.28 -17.02 -3.97
N ALA A 383 18.15 -18.22 -4.52
CA ALA A 383 17.09 -18.53 -5.47
C ALA A 383 15.70 -18.35 -4.84
N SER A 384 14.77 -17.77 -5.59
CA SER A 384 13.35 -17.66 -5.25
C SER A 384 12.60 -18.89 -5.76
N PRO A 385 11.85 -19.61 -4.89
CA PRO A 385 10.98 -20.71 -5.32
C PRO A 385 10.00 -20.27 -6.42
N GLY A 386 9.91 -21.04 -7.51
CA GLY A 386 9.02 -20.74 -8.65
C GLY A 386 9.57 -19.73 -9.65
N ALA A 387 10.74 -19.14 -9.42
CA ALA A 387 11.38 -18.24 -10.38
C ALA A 387 11.95 -19.02 -11.58
N VAL A 388 11.71 -18.51 -12.80
CA VAL A 388 12.32 -19.01 -14.04
C VAL A 388 13.37 -18.05 -14.60
N ALA A 389 13.40 -16.82 -14.10
CA ALA A 389 14.41 -15.83 -14.41
C ALA A 389 14.52 -14.79 -13.30
N TYR A 390 15.57 -13.97 -13.36
CA TYR A 390 15.73 -12.81 -12.51
C TYR A 390 15.93 -11.56 -13.35
N ARG A 391 15.60 -10.42 -12.77
CA ARG A 391 15.82 -9.11 -13.37
C ARG A 391 16.60 -8.24 -12.40
N VAL A 392 17.70 -7.69 -12.89
CA VAL A 392 18.57 -6.77 -12.15
C VAL A 392 18.15 -5.35 -12.50
N TYR A 393 18.05 -4.50 -11.49
CA TYR A 393 17.73 -3.08 -11.59
C TYR A 393 18.87 -2.25 -11.02
N TRP A 394 19.15 -1.10 -11.62
CA TRP A 394 20.07 -0.13 -11.03
C TRP A 394 19.68 1.31 -11.33
N ARG A 395 20.16 2.20 -10.47
CA ARG A 395 20.00 3.64 -10.56
C ARG A 395 21.18 4.35 -9.91
N ASP A 396 21.41 5.59 -10.29
CA ASP A 396 22.29 6.48 -9.56
C ASP A 396 21.85 6.58 -8.10
N ALA A 397 22.81 6.69 -7.17
CA ALA A 397 22.52 6.73 -5.74
C ALA A 397 21.57 7.88 -5.34
N TRP A 398 21.56 8.99 -6.08
CA TRP A 398 20.67 10.15 -5.86
C TRP A 398 19.33 10.08 -6.60
N ALA A 399 19.14 9.13 -7.53
CA ALA A 399 17.89 8.99 -8.26
C ALA A 399 16.80 8.42 -7.35
N VAL A 400 15.55 8.85 -7.52
CA VAL A 400 14.44 8.32 -6.70
C VAL A 400 13.96 6.97 -7.23
N ASP A 401 14.03 6.71 -8.54
CA ASP A 401 13.47 5.52 -9.17
C ASP A 401 14.53 4.75 -9.99
N TRP A 402 14.21 3.49 -10.32
CA TRP A 402 15.06 2.65 -11.16
C TRP A 402 15.19 3.25 -12.56
N GLN A 403 16.43 3.53 -12.98
CA GLN A 403 16.70 4.09 -14.31
C GLN A 403 17.00 3.01 -15.34
N HIS A 404 17.48 1.85 -14.89
CA HIS A 404 17.92 0.77 -15.74
C HIS A 404 17.46 -0.58 -15.21
N GLN A 405 17.29 -1.53 -16.13
CA GLN A 405 16.92 -2.90 -15.83
C GLN A 405 17.50 -3.86 -16.88
N GLN A 406 17.75 -5.10 -16.47
CA GLN A 406 18.19 -6.17 -17.35
C GLN A 406 17.64 -7.53 -16.89
N LEU A 407 17.00 -8.27 -17.79
CA LEU A 407 16.63 -9.66 -17.55
C LEU A 407 17.90 -10.52 -17.71
N VAL A 408 18.22 -11.34 -16.71
CA VAL A 408 19.50 -12.08 -16.63
C VAL A 408 19.34 -13.60 -16.70
N GLY A 409 18.11 -14.08 -16.97
CA GLY A 409 17.81 -15.51 -17.02
C GLY A 409 17.83 -16.19 -15.66
N HIS A 410 17.87 -17.53 -15.65
CA HIS A 410 17.80 -18.34 -14.44
C HIS A 410 19.18 -18.47 -13.76
N VAL A 411 19.68 -17.38 -13.20
CA VAL A 411 20.97 -17.29 -12.50
C VAL A 411 20.80 -16.77 -11.07
N THR A 412 21.77 -17.05 -10.21
CA THR A 412 21.80 -16.52 -8.82
C THR A 412 23.01 -15.61 -8.56
N GLN A 413 23.76 -15.33 -9.60
CA GLN A 413 24.89 -14.41 -9.60
C GLN A 413 24.96 -13.68 -10.94
N PHE A 414 25.38 -12.43 -10.91
CA PHE A 414 25.51 -11.62 -12.12
C PHE A 414 26.55 -10.53 -11.94
N GLY A 415 27.36 -10.29 -12.97
CA GLY A 415 28.32 -9.18 -13.00
C GLY A 415 27.76 -8.02 -13.83
N LEU A 416 27.95 -6.78 -13.39
CA LEU A 416 27.68 -5.56 -14.17
C LEU A 416 29.01 -4.88 -14.54
N PRO A 417 29.53 -5.10 -15.76
CA PRO A 417 30.78 -4.47 -16.21
C PRO A 417 30.70 -2.95 -16.20
N GLY A 418 31.75 -2.30 -15.69
CA GLY A 418 31.90 -0.85 -15.64
C GLY A 418 31.04 -0.14 -14.58
N LEU A 419 30.32 -0.88 -13.74
CA LEU A 419 29.41 -0.31 -12.74
C LEU A 419 30.02 -0.40 -11.33
N SER A 420 30.49 0.74 -10.81
CA SER A 420 30.95 0.82 -9.42
C SER A 420 29.79 0.81 -8.44
N ILE A 421 29.79 -0.17 -7.52
CA ILE A 421 28.77 -0.31 -6.46
C ILE A 421 28.70 0.87 -5.49
N ASP A 422 29.69 1.77 -5.49
CA ASP A 422 29.72 2.95 -4.60
C ASP A 422 28.87 4.11 -5.13
N ASN A 423 28.58 4.13 -6.44
CA ASN A 423 27.89 5.25 -7.10
C ASN A 423 26.41 4.96 -7.41
N VAL A 424 25.99 3.70 -7.23
CA VAL A 424 24.66 3.24 -7.64
C VAL A 424 23.97 2.47 -6.53
N VAL A 425 22.64 2.42 -6.63
CA VAL A 425 21.85 1.40 -5.97
C VAL A 425 21.54 0.31 -6.98
N ILE A 426 21.68 -0.95 -6.56
CA ILE A 426 21.33 -2.13 -7.36
C ILE A 426 20.27 -2.92 -6.61
N GLY A 427 19.36 -3.55 -7.34
CA GLY A 427 18.37 -4.48 -6.80
C GLY A 427 18.08 -5.62 -7.75
N VAL A 428 17.45 -6.68 -7.24
CA VAL A 428 17.04 -7.83 -8.04
C VAL A 428 15.61 -8.24 -7.71
N SER A 429 14.86 -8.68 -8.72
CA SER A 429 13.55 -9.31 -8.58
C SER A 429 13.56 -10.70 -9.22
N ALA A 430 12.60 -11.52 -8.81
CA ALA A 430 12.34 -12.83 -9.38
C ALA A 430 11.18 -12.73 -10.38
N VAL A 431 11.25 -13.51 -11.47
CA VAL A 431 10.23 -13.57 -12.52
C VAL A 431 9.70 -15.01 -12.61
N GLY A 432 8.38 -15.16 -12.51
CA GLY A 432 7.67 -16.44 -12.62
C GLY A 432 7.48 -16.89 -14.07
N ALA A 433 7.04 -18.13 -14.25
CA ALA A 433 6.81 -18.73 -15.57
C ALA A 433 5.73 -18.00 -16.39
N ASP A 434 4.78 -17.34 -15.71
CA ASP A 434 3.72 -16.52 -16.29
C ASP A 434 4.09 -15.03 -16.40
N GLY A 435 5.35 -14.69 -16.16
CA GLY A 435 5.87 -13.33 -16.32
C GLY A 435 5.62 -12.40 -15.14
N HIS A 436 4.91 -12.84 -14.09
CA HIS A 436 4.72 -12.05 -12.88
C HIS A 436 6.03 -11.88 -12.13
N GLU A 437 6.27 -10.66 -11.68
CA GLU A 437 7.53 -10.24 -11.10
C GLU A 437 7.35 -9.90 -9.62
N SER A 438 8.31 -10.31 -8.79
CA SER A 438 8.34 -9.97 -7.37
C SER A 438 8.59 -8.48 -7.13
N LEU A 439 8.48 -8.03 -5.87
CA LEU A 439 9.09 -6.77 -5.46
C LEU A 439 10.61 -6.79 -5.73
N VAL A 440 11.18 -5.63 -6.05
CA VAL A 440 12.62 -5.48 -6.22
C VAL A 440 13.27 -5.44 -4.85
N ARG A 441 14.24 -6.32 -4.61
CA ARG A 441 15.04 -6.33 -3.39
C ARG A 441 16.35 -5.57 -3.66
N ALA A 442 16.46 -4.36 -3.11
CA ALA A 442 17.68 -3.58 -3.19
C ALA A 442 18.78 -4.15 -2.27
N TYR A 443 20.02 -4.09 -2.72
CA TYR A 443 21.19 -4.40 -1.91
C TYR A 443 21.47 -3.23 -0.96
N VAL A 444 20.86 -3.27 0.23
CA VAL A 444 20.99 -2.22 1.24
C VAL A 444 21.80 -2.71 2.43
N THR A 445 22.80 -1.93 2.82
CA THR A 445 23.52 -2.15 4.07
C THR A 445 22.65 -1.64 5.21
N SER A 446 22.31 -2.51 6.16
CA SER A 446 21.70 -2.04 7.41
C SER A 446 22.65 -1.03 8.09
N PRO A 447 22.15 0.10 8.61
CA PRO A 447 22.98 1.03 9.38
C PRO A 447 23.71 0.26 10.47
N ARG A 448 25.06 0.28 10.45
CA ARG A 448 25.86 -0.36 11.49
C ARG A 448 25.61 0.41 12.79
N ARG A 449 24.86 -0.18 13.73
CA ARG A 449 24.86 0.34 15.10
C ARG A 449 26.29 0.20 15.61
N LEU A 450 26.95 1.32 15.84
CA LEU A 450 28.22 1.32 16.54
C LEU A 450 27.97 0.71 17.91
N PRO A 451 28.85 -0.18 18.40
CA PRO A 451 28.74 -0.67 19.76
C PRO A 451 28.75 0.53 20.72
N ASP A 452 28.01 0.44 21.82
CA ASP A 452 27.99 1.47 22.84
C ASP A 452 29.43 1.78 23.26
N LEU A 453 29.88 2.99 22.92
CA LEU A 453 31.21 3.46 23.27
C LEU A 453 31.19 3.79 24.76
N LYS A 454 31.79 2.93 25.58
CA LYS A 454 32.08 3.26 26.96
C LYS A 454 33.17 4.33 26.98
N LEU A 455 32.78 5.59 27.12
CA LEU A 455 33.71 6.68 27.36
C LEU A 455 34.30 6.53 28.77
N ALA A 456 35.61 6.67 28.89
CA ALA A 456 36.24 6.84 30.20
C ALA A 456 35.77 8.18 30.82
N PRO A 457 35.64 8.26 32.15
CA PRO A 457 35.19 9.46 32.84
C PRO A 457 36.08 10.68 32.59
#